data_AF-A0A914JJ49-F1
#
_entry.id   AF-A0A914JJ49-F1
#
_cell.length_a   1.000
_cell.length_b   1.000
_cell.length_c   1.000
_cell.angle_alpha   90.00
_cell.angle_beta   90.00
_cell.angle_gamma   90.00
#
_symmetry.space_group_name_H-M   'P 1'
#
loop_
_entity.id
_entity.type
_entity.pdbx_description
1 polymer ?
#
loop_
_entity_poly.entity_id
_entity_poly.type
_entity_poly.pdbx_seq_one_letter_code
_entity_poly.pdbx_strand_id
1 'polypeptide(L)'
;MMHFSQGNVDNKIDFDKEEIEELITDVVKELPSESPRLIEGAFNPQQILTFIKLGIDLFDSSYAILLADDCKAFKIGKEFINNGEFEILNIGDEIYKEDMSKLFDDCDCHTCKTFQKAYLRHLSETKEMLLPVLLTIHNLTEFDRIRKKRMDDIKLDRRYDWVGPPDKLSKIRPIKLRRVDNETEYEENYRKNREKLAEWNSNFWSKHNELFDKKKEEFRKEKKKELGRLGQITPADMSIFYKQFLNERAASLREYNNEWYRKNFSLLGPAIRVNWIRFRRLFKR
;
A
#
# COMPACT_ATOMS: atom_id res chain seq x y z
N MET A 1 -11.70 20.87 23.66
CA MET A 1 -11.68 21.27 22.24
C MET A 1 -10.46 22.16 22.07
N MET A 2 -9.30 21.56 21.80
CA MET A 2 -8.06 22.33 21.65
C MET A 2 -8.08 22.99 20.28
N HIS A 3 -8.17 24.32 20.27
CA HIS A 3 -7.96 25.14 19.08
C HIS A 3 -6.48 25.05 18.70
N PHE A 4 -6.17 24.26 17.67
CA PHE A 4 -4.90 24.42 16.96
C PHE A 4 -5.04 25.66 16.09
N SER A 5 -4.27 26.70 16.43
CA SER A 5 -4.17 27.92 15.65
C SER A 5 -3.75 27.57 14.22
N GLN A 6 -4.52 28.06 13.24
CA GLN A 6 -4.12 28.11 11.84
C GLN A 6 -2.82 28.92 11.75
N GLY A 7 -1.69 28.21 11.67
CA GLY A 7 -0.38 28.78 11.45
C GLY A 7 -0.14 28.89 9.95
N ASN A 8 0.16 30.11 9.48
CA ASN A 8 0.74 30.38 8.18
C ASN A 8 1.88 29.39 7.89
N VAL A 9 1.88 28.79 6.69
CA VAL A 9 2.88 27.79 6.26
C VAL A 9 4.26 28.42 5.94
N ASP A 10 4.43 29.71 6.22
CA ASP A 10 5.74 30.37 6.29
C ASP A 10 6.35 30.39 7.70
N ASN A 11 5.70 29.78 8.70
CA ASN A 11 6.34 29.55 9.99
C ASN A 11 7.38 28.43 9.84
N LYS A 12 8.65 28.85 9.70
CA LYS A 12 9.81 28.14 10.26
C LYS A 12 9.37 27.36 11.49
N ILE A 13 9.26 26.05 11.38
CA ILE A 13 9.30 25.19 12.55
C ILE A 13 10.75 25.29 13.04
N ASP A 14 10.93 26.05 14.12
CA ASP A 14 12.18 26.57 14.66
C ASP A 14 13.02 25.52 15.41
N PHE A 15 12.90 24.26 14.99
CA PHE A 15 13.68 23.17 15.57
C PHE A 15 14.77 22.77 14.60
N ASP A 16 16.01 22.75 15.09
CA ASP A 16 17.13 22.28 14.31
C ASP A 16 16.88 20.81 13.92
N LYS A 17 17.16 20.48 12.66
CA LYS A 17 17.03 19.12 12.16
C LYS A 17 17.90 18.18 12.98
N GLU A 18 19.09 18.63 13.35
CA GLU A 18 20.05 17.86 14.16
C GLU A 18 19.48 17.59 15.57
N GLU A 19 18.83 18.58 16.18
CA GLU A 19 18.21 18.46 17.49
C GLU A 19 17.05 17.47 17.51
N ILE A 20 16.17 17.50 16.48
CA ILE A 20 15.08 16.54 16.37
C ILE A 20 15.62 15.11 16.18
N GLU A 21 16.66 14.94 15.37
CA GLU A 21 17.27 13.64 15.13
C GLU A 21 17.91 13.07 16.40
N GLU A 22 18.60 13.90 17.18
CA GLU A 22 19.18 13.53 18.47
C GLU A 22 18.09 13.12 19.48
N LEU A 23 17.05 13.95 19.62
CA LEU A 23 15.94 13.70 20.55
C LEU A 23 15.19 12.40 20.22
N ILE A 24 14.88 12.16 18.94
CA ILE A 24 14.24 10.91 18.51
C ILE A 24 15.13 9.72 18.80
N THR A 25 16.43 9.84 18.53
CA THR A 25 17.40 8.76 18.78
C THR A 25 17.42 8.36 20.25
N ASP A 26 17.42 9.33 21.16
CA ASP A 26 17.45 9.05 22.60
C ASP A 26 16.13 8.49 23.11
N VAL A 27 14.99 9.01 22.64
CA VAL A 27 13.68 8.45 22.99
C VAL A 27 13.53 7.01 22.49
N VAL A 28 13.95 6.72 21.25
CA VAL A 28 13.82 5.38 20.66
C VAL A 28 14.64 4.33 21.43
N LYS A 29 15.80 4.69 21.98
CA LYS A 29 16.62 3.79 22.81
C LYS A 29 15.88 3.29 24.06
N GLU A 30 15.05 4.14 24.65
CA GLU A 30 14.29 3.84 25.86
C GLU A 30 12.97 3.08 25.57
N LEU A 31 12.53 3.03 24.31
CA LEU A 31 11.29 2.38 23.91
C LEU A 31 11.45 0.87 23.63
N PRO A 32 10.49 0.01 24.06
CA PRO A 32 10.55 -1.42 23.82
C PRO A 32 10.70 -1.79 22.34
N SER A 33 11.64 -2.69 22.02
CA SER A 33 11.92 -3.10 20.63
C SER A 33 10.78 -3.85 19.94
N GLU A 34 9.93 -4.52 20.71
CA GLU A 34 8.84 -5.36 20.21
C GLU A 34 7.55 -4.59 19.91
N SER A 35 7.48 -3.29 20.26
CA SER A 35 6.29 -2.47 20.09
C SER A 35 6.46 -1.47 18.95
N PRO A 36 5.42 -1.26 18.11
CA PRO A 36 5.49 -0.29 17.03
C PRO A 36 5.58 1.14 17.60
N ARG A 37 6.44 1.96 16.99
CA ARG A 37 6.64 3.36 17.36
C ARG A 37 5.92 4.28 16.37
N LEU A 38 4.98 5.07 16.88
CA LEU A 38 4.22 6.06 16.12
C LEU A 38 4.78 7.46 16.40
N ILE A 39 4.98 8.24 15.34
CA ILE A 39 5.18 9.68 15.43
C ILE A 39 4.04 10.39 14.69
N GLU A 40 3.51 11.44 15.29
CA GLU A 40 2.45 12.27 14.72
C GLU A 40 3.03 13.65 14.32
N GLY A 41 2.73 14.11 13.12
CA GLY A 41 3.15 15.41 12.61
C GLY A 41 3.14 15.51 11.08
N ALA A 42 3.07 16.76 10.59
CA ALA A 42 3.16 17.07 9.17
C ALA A 42 4.61 16.99 8.67
N PHE A 43 5.19 15.80 8.69
CA PHE A 43 6.57 15.57 8.24
C PHE A 43 6.65 15.44 6.72
N ASN A 44 7.64 16.12 6.14
CA ASN A 44 7.92 16.00 4.72
C ASN A 44 8.53 14.61 4.39
N PRO A 45 8.54 14.19 3.10
CA PRO A 45 9.05 12.89 2.70
C PRO A 45 10.49 12.61 3.19
N GLN A 46 11.36 13.62 3.16
CA GLN A 46 12.76 13.46 3.58
C GLN A 46 12.88 13.20 5.09
N GLN A 47 12.10 13.91 5.91
CA GLN A 47 12.03 13.69 7.36
C GLN A 47 11.53 12.28 7.69
N ILE A 48 10.51 11.79 6.97
CA ILE A 48 10.02 10.42 7.13
C ILE A 48 11.13 9.40 6.87
N LEU A 49 11.92 9.58 5.81
CA LEU A 49 13.07 8.70 5.55
C LEU A 49 14.10 8.74 6.67
N THR A 50 14.38 9.92 7.23
CA THR A 50 15.27 10.06 8.40
C THR A 50 14.70 9.30 9.60
N PHE A 51 13.44 9.54 9.97
CA PHE A 51 12.85 8.96 11.18
C PHE A 51 12.66 7.44 11.08
N ILE A 52 12.43 6.91 9.87
CA ILE A 52 12.49 5.47 9.61
C ILE A 52 13.88 4.91 9.95
N LYS A 53 14.96 5.61 9.59
CA LYS A 53 16.34 5.18 9.94
C LYS A 53 16.60 5.24 11.44
N LEU A 54 15.91 6.14 12.15
CA LEU A 54 15.97 6.26 13.61
C LEU A 54 15.07 5.25 14.34
N GLY A 55 14.27 4.44 13.63
CA GLY A 55 13.49 3.35 14.23
C GLY A 55 12.01 3.66 14.50
N ILE A 56 11.47 4.72 13.89
CA ILE A 56 10.03 4.98 13.87
C ILE A 56 9.34 4.11 12.81
N ASP A 57 8.21 3.50 13.19
CA ASP A 57 7.50 2.51 12.38
C ASP A 57 6.25 3.06 11.69
N LEU A 58 5.54 3.98 12.36
CA LEU A 58 4.26 4.52 11.93
C LEU A 58 4.32 6.05 11.86
N PHE A 59 3.66 6.57 10.82
CA PHE A 59 3.55 7.99 10.53
C PHE A 59 2.10 8.31 10.18
N ASP A 60 1.62 9.47 10.57
CA ASP A 60 0.40 10.05 10.03
C ASP A 60 0.65 10.73 8.68
N SER A 61 -0.42 10.97 7.94
CA SER A 61 -0.37 11.58 6.62
C SER A 61 -0.74 13.06 6.62
N SER A 62 -0.62 13.76 7.76
CA SER A 62 -1.09 15.14 7.89
C SER A 62 -0.39 16.11 6.94
N TYR A 63 0.87 15.84 6.58
CA TYR A 63 1.60 16.64 5.59
C TYR A 63 0.92 16.63 4.21
N ALA A 64 0.28 15.53 3.81
CA ALA A 64 -0.44 15.44 2.54
C ALA A 64 -1.64 16.40 2.48
N ILE A 65 -2.33 16.53 3.62
CA ILE A 65 -3.51 17.38 3.79
C ILE A 65 -3.07 18.84 3.90
N LEU A 66 -2.06 19.13 4.73
CA LEU A 66 -1.49 20.46 4.88
C LEU A 66 -1.04 21.05 3.53
N LEU A 67 -0.32 20.26 2.72
CA LEU A 67 0.08 20.71 1.39
C LEU A 67 -1.12 20.93 0.46
N ALA A 68 -2.13 20.07 0.52
CA ALA A 68 -3.31 20.20 -0.33
C ALA A 68 -4.10 21.48 -0.02
N ASP A 69 -4.20 21.87 1.26
CA ASP A 69 -4.83 23.11 1.70
C ASP A 69 -4.05 24.34 1.20
N ASP A 70 -2.73 24.25 1.14
CA ASP A 70 -1.84 25.24 0.53
C ASP A 70 -1.82 25.24 -1.01
N CYS A 71 -2.68 24.44 -1.65
CA CYS A 71 -2.70 24.26 -3.11
C CYS A 71 -1.39 23.69 -3.67
N LYS A 72 -0.67 22.89 -2.88
CA LYS A 72 0.60 22.26 -3.24
C LYS A 72 0.45 20.75 -3.46
N ALA A 73 1.16 20.25 -4.46
CA ALA A 73 1.32 18.83 -4.73
C ALA A 73 2.80 18.46 -4.63
N PHE A 74 3.13 17.32 -4.01
CA PHE A 74 4.51 16.83 -4.01
C PHE A 74 4.65 15.58 -4.88
N LYS A 75 5.89 15.28 -5.29
CA LYS A 75 6.25 14.02 -5.93
C LYS A 75 7.64 13.57 -5.49
N ILE A 76 7.77 12.28 -5.20
CA ILE A 76 9.06 11.69 -4.83
C ILE A 76 9.90 11.35 -6.06
N GLY A 77 11.21 11.55 -5.98
CA GLY A 77 12.17 11.19 -7.02
C GLY A 77 12.24 9.69 -7.29
N LYS A 78 12.82 9.29 -8.43
CA LYS A 78 13.00 7.86 -8.77
C LYS A 78 13.87 7.13 -7.75
N GLU A 79 14.99 7.73 -7.36
CA GLU A 79 15.96 7.19 -6.39
C GLU A 79 15.73 7.72 -4.95
N PHE A 80 14.48 8.08 -4.63
CA PHE A 80 14.10 8.71 -3.36
C PHE A 80 14.66 8.03 -2.11
N ILE A 81 14.74 6.69 -2.06
CA ILE A 81 15.28 5.98 -0.88
C ILE A 81 16.76 6.31 -0.63
N ASN A 82 17.52 6.60 -1.69
CA ASN A 82 18.96 6.88 -1.62
C ASN A 82 19.22 8.37 -1.36
N ASN A 83 18.60 9.26 -2.13
CA ASN A 83 18.91 10.70 -2.09
C ASN A 83 17.89 11.54 -1.32
N GLY A 84 16.71 11.00 -1.02
CA GLY A 84 15.63 11.71 -0.33
C GLY A 84 14.99 12.84 -1.14
N GLU A 85 15.26 12.93 -2.44
CA GLU A 85 14.79 14.04 -3.28
C GLU A 85 13.30 13.94 -3.60
N PHE A 86 12.61 15.06 -3.42
CA PHE A 86 11.21 15.22 -3.79
C PHE A 86 10.99 16.64 -4.32
N GLU A 87 10.03 16.79 -5.22
CA GLU A 87 9.62 18.07 -5.78
C GLU A 87 8.29 18.51 -5.17
N ILE A 88 8.11 19.82 -5.00
CA ILE A 88 6.82 20.43 -4.64
C ILE A 88 6.42 21.35 -5.79
N LEU A 89 5.19 21.20 -6.27
CA LEU A 89 4.57 22.08 -7.24
C LEU A 89 3.50 22.90 -6.50
N ASN A 90 3.55 24.22 -6.68
CA ASN A 90 2.48 25.11 -6.25
C ASN A 90 1.50 25.33 -7.41
N ILE A 91 0.28 24.81 -7.28
CA ILE A 91 -0.71 24.84 -8.35
C ILE A 91 -1.22 26.26 -8.63
N GLY A 92 -1.04 27.20 -7.70
CA GLY A 92 -1.38 28.61 -7.89
C GLY A 92 -0.47 29.35 -8.89
N ASP A 93 0.70 28.80 -9.24
CA ASP A 93 1.68 29.52 -10.05
C ASP A 93 1.15 29.85 -11.46
N GLU A 94 1.46 31.05 -11.97
CA GLU A 94 0.99 31.52 -13.28
C GLU A 94 1.43 30.64 -14.46
N ILE A 95 2.58 29.96 -14.31
CA ILE A 95 3.13 29.06 -15.34
C ILE A 95 2.16 27.93 -15.71
N TYR A 96 1.21 27.59 -14.84
CA TYR A 96 0.26 26.50 -15.09
C TYR A 96 -1.06 26.97 -15.72
N LYS A 97 -1.23 28.26 -16.03
CA LYS A 97 -2.49 28.83 -16.55
C LYS A 97 -3.01 28.18 -17.83
N GLU A 98 -2.12 27.83 -18.74
CA GLU A 98 -2.45 27.20 -20.02
C GLU A 98 -1.81 25.81 -20.15
N ASP A 99 -1.30 25.24 -19.05
CA ASP A 99 -0.65 23.94 -19.05
C ASP A 99 -1.69 22.80 -19.09
N MET A 100 -1.93 22.27 -20.28
CA MET A 100 -2.84 21.15 -20.53
C MET A 100 -2.22 19.77 -20.23
N SER A 101 -0.98 19.73 -19.70
CA SER A 101 -0.36 18.48 -19.25
C SER A 101 -1.01 17.96 -17.97
N LYS A 102 -0.78 16.67 -17.69
CA LYS A 102 -1.16 16.05 -16.42
C LYS A 102 -0.39 16.69 -15.28
N LEU A 103 -0.92 16.59 -14.07
CA LEU A 103 -0.20 17.01 -12.87
C LEU A 103 1.18 16.35 -12.78
N PHE A 104 1.24 15.01 -12.89
CA PHE A 104 2.47 14.25 -13.09
C PHE A 104 2.24 13.05 -14.04
N ASP A 105 3.14 12.85 -15.01
CA ASP A 105 2.98 11.84 -16.06
C ASP A 105 3.14 10.39 -15.57
N ASP A 106 3.97 10.18 -14.55
CA ASP A 106 4.23 8.89 -13.91
C ASP A 106 3.26 8.61 -12.75
N CYS A 107 2.10 9.31 -12.72
CA CYS A 107 1.10 9.13 -11.68
C CYS A 107 -0.24 8.58 -12.15
N ASP A 108 -0.61 7.46 -11.52
CA ASP A 108 -1.80 6.66 -11.82
C ASP A 108 -3.01 7.03 -10.94
N CYS A 109 -2.92 8.07 -10.10
CA CYS A 109 -4.01 8.51 -9.25
C CYS A 109 -5.17 9.12 -10.07
N HIS A 110 -6.35 9.22 -9.46
CA HIS A 110 -7.53 9.79 -10.13
C HIS A 110 -7.27 11.20 -10.66
N THR A 111 -6.58 12.03 -9.88
CA THR A 111 -6.26 13.42 -10.23
C THR A 111 -5.42 13.50 -11.51
N CYS A 112 -4.26 12.82 -11.53
CA CYS A 112 -3.34 12.82 -12.67
C CYS A 112 -3.92 12.14 -13.92
N LYS A 113 -4.87 11.20 -13.77
CA LYS A 113 -5.53 10.55 -14.91
C LYS A 113 -6.63 11.38 -15.56
N THR A 114 -7.27 12.26 -14.79
CA THR A 114 -8.53 12.89 -15.20
C THR A 114 -8.38 14.39 -15.48
N PHE A 115 -7.52 15.08 -14.73
CA PHE A 115 -7.44 16.54 -14.74
C PHE A 115 -6.08 17.04 -15.23
N GLN A 116 -6.10 18.22 -15.84
CA GLN A 116 -4.94 18.95 -16.36
C GLN A 116 -4.52 20.03 -15.36
N LYS A 117 -3.24 20.46 -15.39
CA LYS A 117 -2.74 21.50 -14.48
C LYS A 117 -3.48 22.82 -14.63
N ALA A 118 -3.83 23.24 -15.86
CA ALA A 118 -4.63 24.43 -16.11
C ALA A 118 -5.98 24.42 -15.37
N TYR A 119 -6.65 23.27 -15.35
CA TYR A 119 -7.90 23.10 -14.61
C TYR A 119 -7.69 23.16 -13.10
N LEU A 120 -6.65 22.51 -12.58
CA LEU A 120 -6.33 22.55 -11.15
C LEU A 120 -5.98 23.97 -10.69
N ARG A 121 -5.24 24.73 -11.50
CA ARG A 121 -4.97 26.16 -11.25
C ARG A 121 -6.24 26.98 -11.27
N HIS A 122 -7.13 26.75 -12.23
CA HIS A 122 -8.43 27.43 -12.26
C HIS A 122 -9.19 27.23 -10.95
N LEU A 123 -9.25 25.99 -10.43
CA LEU A 123 -9.87 25.71 -9.13
C LEU A 123 -9.18 26.44 -7.95
N SER A 124 -7.86 26.61 -8.02
CA SER A 124 -7.09 27.38 -7.03
C SER A 124 -7.51 28.85 -7.02
N GLU A 125 -7.54 29.47 -8.20
CA GLU A 125 -7.93 30.87 -8.39
C GLU A 125 -9.37 31.15 -7.99
N THR A 126 -10.28 30.23 -8.31
CA THR A 126 -11.69 30.34 -7.94
C THR A 126 -11.98 29.90 -6.51
N LYS A 127 -10.96 29.42 -5.78
CA LYS A 127 -11.05 28.95 -4.38
C LYS A 127 -12.10 27.85 -4.18
N GLU A 128 -12.14 26.91 -5.13
CA GLU A 128 -13.07 25.79 -5.09
C GLU A 128 -12.56 24.67 -4.18
N MET A 129 -13.43 24.15 -3.31
CA MET A 129 -13.09 23.06 -2.37
C MET A 129 -12.70 21.75 -3.06
N LEU A 130 -12.98 21.60 -4.35
CA LEU A 130 -12.58 20.43 -5.12
C LEU A 130 -11.07 20.30 -5.24
N LEU A 131 -10.32 21.41 -5.26
CA LEU A 131 -8.86 21.36 -5.44
C LEU A 131 -8.17 20.63 -4.28
N PRO A 132 -8.34 21.02 -2.99
CA PRO A 132 -7.75 20.28 -1.87
C PRO A 132 -8.09 18.78 -1.87
N VAL A 133 -9.31 18.40 -2.29
CA VAL A 133 -9.70 16.98 -2.40
C VAL A 133 -8.86 16.27 -3.46
N LEU A 134 -8.72 16.86 -4.65
CA LEU A 134 -7.92 16.29 -5.74
C LEU A 134 -6.43 16.23 -5.40
N LEU A 135 -5.89 17.25 -4.74
CA LEU A 135 -4.50 17.26 -4.30
C LEU A 135 -4.26 16.26 -3.16
N THR A 136 -5.20 16.11 -2.24
CA THR A 136 -5.13 15.09 -1.18
C THR A 136 -5.06 13.68 -1.77
N ILE A 137 -5.90 13.37 -2.76
CA ILE A 137 -5.87 12.07 -3.47
C ILE A 137 -4.48 11.82 -4.07
N HIS A 138 -3.88 12.83 -4.70
CA HIS A 138 -2.54 12.72 -5.28
C HIS A 138 -1.46 12.57 -4.20
N ASN A 139 -1.42 13.47 -3.22
CA ASN A 139 -0.41 13.49 -2.17
C ASN A 139 -0.41 12.19 -1.36
N LEU A 140 -1.58 11.66 -1.00
CA LEU A 140 -1.69 10.35 -0.33
C LEU A 140 -1.19 9.19 -1.21
N THR A 141 -1.37 9.29 -2.53
CA THR A 141 -0.83 8.29 -3.48
C THR A 141 0.70 8.30 -3.45
N GLU A 142 1.34 9.47 -3.40
CA GLU A 142 2.81 9.57 -3.29
C GLU A 142 3.33 9.06 -1.94
N PHE A 143 2.62 9.31 -0.84
CA PHE A 143 2.91 8.69 0.45
C PHE A 143 2.90 7.15 0.39
N ASP A 144 1.89 6.55 -0.24
CA ASP A 144 1.85 5.10 -0.43
C ASP A 144 3.00 4.59 -1.32
N ARG A 145 3.52 5.41 -2.25
CA ARG A 145 4.71 5.04 -3.02
C ARG A 145 5.98 5.02 -2.19
N ILE A 146 6.15 5.93 -1.22
CA ILE A 146 7.28 5.90 -0.28
C ILE A 146 7.29 4.54 0.43
N ARG A 147 6.13 4.15 0.97
CA ARG A 147 5.93 2.86 1.63
C ARG A 147 6.29 1.69 0.71
N LYS A 148 5.81 1.70 -0.54
CA LYS A 148 6.11 0.64 -1.54
C LYS A 148 7.60 0.53 -1.86
N LYS A 149 8.25 1.64 -2.23
CA LYS A 149 9.69 1.66 -2.54
C LYS A 149 10.52 1.15 -1.36
N ARG A 150 10.16 1.55 -0.14
CA ARG A 150 10.86 1.08 1.05
C ARG A 150 10.66 -0.42 1.27
N MET A 151 9.45 -0.94 1.08
CA MET A 151 9.16 -2.38 1.20
C MET A 151 10.00 -3.24 0.26
N ASP A 152 10.34 -2.74 -0.93
CA ASP A 152 11.20 -3.45 -1.87
C ASP A 152 12.66 -3.55 -1.38
N ASP A 153 13.12 -2.56 -0.59
CA ASP A 153 14.49 -2.46 -0.06
C ASP A 153 14.69 -3.05 1.35
N ILE A 154 13.63 -3.52 2.02
CA ILE A 154 13.74 -4.06 3.38
C ILE A 154 14.42 -5.42 3.35
N LYS A 155 15.60 -5.50 4.00
CA LYS A 155 16.18 -6.77 4.45
C LYS A 155 15.31 -7.31 5.57
N LEU A 156 14.56 -8.37 5.26
CA LEU A 156 13.66 -9.00 6.21
C LEU A 156 14.42 -9.52 7.42
N ASP A 157 13.94 -9.15 8.61
CA ASP A 157 14.42 -9.74 9.85
C ASP A 157 14.16 -11.25 9.82
N ARG A 158 15.22 -12.05 9.99
CA ARG A 158 15.16 -13.52 10.03
C ARG A 158 14.56 -14.04 11.36
N ARG A 159 14.06 -13.16 12.23
CA ARG A 159 13.43 -13.50 13.51
C ARG A 159 11.91 -13.61 13.47
N TYR A 160 11.24 -13.10 12.44
CA TYR A 160 9.78 -13.15 12.35
C TYR A 160 9.29 -13.61 10.97
N ASP A 161 8.06 -14.12 10.92
CA ASP A 161 7.38 -14.37 9.65
C ASP A 161 6.96 -13.02 9.05
N TRP A 162 7.18 -12.82 7.76
CA TRP A 162 6.82 -11.59 7.06
C TRP A 162 5.57 -11.80 6.22
N VAL A 163 4.63 -10.86 6.32
CA VAL A 163 3.41 -10.81 5.49
C VAL A 163 3.48 -9.55 4.63
N GLY A 164 3.53 -9.75 3.32
CA GLY A 164 3.66 -8.67 2.35
C GLY A 164 2.35 -7.95 2.01
N PRO A 165 2.42 -6.89 1.19
CA PRO A 165 1.24 -6.25 0.64
C PRO A 165 0.42 -7.23 -0.24
N PRO A 166 -0.88 -6.98 -0.46
CA PRO A 166 -1.69 -7.81 -1.35
C PRO A 166 -1.08 -7.91 -2.75
N ASP A 167 -0.98 -9.12 -3.30
CA ASP A 167 -0.52 -9.35 -4.66
C ASP A 167 -1.42 -8.62 -5.67
N LYS A 168 -0.84 -8.13 -6.76
CA LYS A 168 -1.58 -7.34 -7.77
C LYS A 168 -2.66 -8.17 -8.47
N LEU A 169 -2.42 -9.46 -8.70
CA LEU A 169 -3.32 -10.36 -9.42
C LEU A 169 -4.16 -11.20 -8.47
N SER A 170 -3.52 -11.99 -7.59
CA SER A 170 -4.25 -12.90 -6.71
C SER A 170 -4.98 -12.19 -5.57
N LYS A 171 -4.56 -10.96 -5.24
CA LYS A 171 -4.99 -10.18 -4.06
C LYS A 171 -4.66 -10.85 -2.72
N ILE A 172 -3.97 -11.99 -2.72
CA ILE A 172 -3.50 -12.67 -1.52
C ILE A 172 -2.19 -12.02 -1.06
N ARG A 173 -2.03 -11.85 0.25
CA ARG A 173 -0.77 -11.37 0.83
C ARG A 173 0.28 -12.49 0.81
N PRO A 174 1.46 -12.29 0.19
CA PRO A 174 2.51 -13.28 0.20
C PRO A 174 3.09 -13.39 1.62
N ILE A 175 3.39 -14.61 2.04
CA ILE A 175 4.00 -14.88 3.35
C ILE A 175 5.39 -15.42 3.11
N LYS A 176 6.41 -14.76 3.67
CA LYS A 176 7.77 -15.25 3.73
C LYS A 176 8.04 -15.76 5.14
N LEU A 177 8.17 -17.07 5.27
CA LEU A 177 8.37 -17.72 6.56
C LEU A 177 9.82 -17.54 7.03
N ARG A 178 9.95 -17.38 8.35
CA ARG A 178 11.22 -17.27 9.05
C ARG A 178 12.12 -18.48 8.80
N ARG A 179 13.42 -18.24 8.58
CA ARG A 179 14.45 -19.28 8.49
C ARG A 179 15.35 -19.26 9.72
N VAL A 180 15.46 -20.39 10.40
CA VAL A 180 16.33 -20.57 11.57
C VAL A 180 17.67 -21.11 11.11
N ASP A 181 18.78 -20.63 11.69
CA ASP A 181 20.12 -21.07 11.25
C ASP A 181 20.39 -22.56 11.59
N ASN A 182 19.77 -23.07 12.66
CA ASN A 182 19.83 -24.48 13.08
C ASN A 182 18.53 -25.25 12.72
N GLU A 183 17.97 -24.99 11.54
CA GLU A 183 16.75 -25.66 11.05
C GLU A 183 17.02 -27.17 10.86
N THR A 184 16.14 -28.02 11.39
CA THR A 184 16.21 -29.46 11.10
C THR A 184 15.55 -29.76 9.76
N GLU A 185 15.89 -30.88 9.13
CA GLU A 185 15.28 -31.31 7.86
C GLU A 185 13.74 -31.34 7.93
N TYR A 186 13.17 -31.75 9.08
CA TYR A 186 11.72 -31.73 9.31
C TYR A 186 11.12 -30.32 9.31
N GLU A 187 11.79 -29.35 9.94
CA GLU A 187 11.35 -27.95 9.96
C GLU A 187 11.45 -27.34 8.57
N GLU A 188 12.55 -27.61 7.86
CA GLU A 188 12.76 -27.14 6.50
C GLU A 188 11.69 -27.69 5.56
N ASN A 189 11.41 -28.99 5.62
CA ASN A 189 10.39 -29.62 4.79
C ASN A 189 8.99 -29.05 5.11
N TYR A 190 8.67 -28.86 6.40
CA TYR A 190 7.40 -28.24 6.79
C TYR A 190 7.25 -26.82 6.25
N ARG A 191 8.30 -26.00 6.38
CA ARG A 191 8.33 -24.63 5.84
C ARG A 191 8.17 -24.61 4.33
N LYS A 192 8.96 -25.42 3.59
CA LYS A 192 8.85 -25.56 2.13
C LYS A 192 7.45 -26.00 1.68
N ASN A 193 6.81 -26.90 2.42
CA ASN A 193 5.44 -27.34 2.10
C ASN A 193 4.40 -26.23 2.34
N ARG A 194 4.57 -25.40 3.36
CA ARG A 194 3.73 -24.20 3.56
C ARG A 194 3.95 -23.15 2.46
N GLU A 195 5.20 -22.90 2.08
CA GLU A 195 5.55 -21.98 0.99
C GLU A 195 4.91 -22.44 -0.34
N LYS A 196 5.04 -23.73 -0.69
CA LYS A 196 4.38 -24.33 -1.87
C LYS A 196 2.86 -24.23 -1.80
N LEU A 197 2.25 -24.42 -0.63
CA LEU A 197 0.81 -24.27 -0.45
C LEU A 197 0.37 -22.82 -0.70
N ALA A 198 1.10 -21.84 -0.16
CA ALA A 198 0.83 -20.42 -0.36
C ALA A 198 0.98 -20.02 -1.83
N GLU A 199 2.01 -20.53 -2.52
CA GLU A 199 2.22 -20.32 -3.95
C GLU A 199 1.09 -20.91 -4.79
N TRP A 200 0.71 -22.17 -4.54
CA TRP A 200 -0.43 -22.81 -5.21
C TRP A 200 -1.73 -22.03 -5.03
N ASN A 201 -1.98 -21.57 -3.80
CA ASN A 201 -3.15 -20.74 -3.47
C ASN A 201 -3.13 -19.43 -4.28
N SER A 202 -2.02 -18.69 -4.24
CA SER A 202 -1.86 -17.44 -5.01
C SER A 202 -2.07 -17.67 -6.51
N ASN A 203 -1.48 -18.73 -7.08
CA ASN A 203 -1.59 -19.05 -8.50
C ASN A 203 -3.03 -19.37 -8.93
N PHE A 204 -3.80 -20.06 -8.09
CA PHE A 204 -5.21 -20.32 -8.37
C PHE A 204 -6.00 -19.01 -8.46
N TRP A 205 -5.84 -18.12 -7.48
CA TRP A 205 -6.57 -16.86 -7.42
C TRP A 205 -6.11 -15.86 -8.47
N SER A 206 -4.83 -15.83 -8.85
CA SER A 206 -4.36 -15.02 -9.99
C SER A 206 -5.11 -15.38 -11.27
N LYS A 207 -5.18 -16.68 -11.60
CA LYS A 207 -5.89 -17.17 -12.79
C LYS A 207 -7.40 -16.92 -12.70
N HIS A 208 -7.98 -17.09 -11.51
CA HIS A 208 -9.41 -16.84 -11.28
C HIS A 208 -9.76 -15.35 -11.49
N ASN A 209 -8.95 -14.45 -10.92
CA ASN A 209 -9.17 -13.01 -10.99
C ASN A 209 -8.93 -12.47 -12.41
N GLU A 210 -7.91 -12.97 -13.11
CA GLU A 210 -7.68 -12.61 -14.51
C GLU A 210 -8.86 -13.01 -15.41
N LEU A 211 -9.40 -14.22 -15.21
CA LEU A 211 -10.60 -14.66 -15.92
C LEU A 211 -11.83 -13.82 -15.55
N PHE A 212 -11.98 -13.47 -14.28
CA PHE A 212 -13.06 -12.61 -13.79
C PHE A 212 -13.02 -11.23 -14.46
N ASP A 213 -11.86 -10.57 -14.46
CA ASP A 213 -11.69 -9.25 -15.06
C ASP A 213 -11.94 -9.30 -16.57
N LYS A 214 -11.46 -10.34 -17.26
CA LYS A 214 -11.74 -10.55 -18.69
C LYS A 214 -13.24 -10.68 -18.96
N LYS A 215 -13.92 -11.60 -18.27
CA LYS A 215 -15.38 -11.82 -18.46
C LYS A 215 -16.21 -10.61 -18.05
N LYS A 216 -15.77 -9.85 -17.04
CA LYS A 216 -16.41 -8.62 -16.59
C LYS A 216 -16.36 -7.55 -17.67
N GLU A 217 -15.22 -7.38 -18.32
CA GLU A 217 -15.07 -6.42 -19.42
C GLU A 217 -15.83 -6.86 -20.68
N GLU A 218 -15.90 -8.17 -20.97
CA GLU A 218 -16.75 -8.72 -22.03
C GLU A 218 -18.24 -8.40 -21.77
N PHE A 219 -18.74 -8.71 -20.56
CA PHE A 219 -20.12 -8.41 -20.15
C PHE A 219 -20.43 -6.91 -20.23
N ARG A 220 -19.51 -6.05 -19.77
CA ARG A 220 -19.66 -4.59 -19.86
C ARG A 220 -19.78 -4.11 -21.31
N LYS A 221 -18.99 -4.68 -22.23
CA LYS A 221 -19.05 -4.35 -23.65
C LYS A 221 -20.38 -4.79 -24.28
N GLU A 222 -20.85 -5.99 -23.95
CA GLU A 222 -22.13 -6.50 -24.45
C GLU A 222 -23.31 -5.67 -23.92
N LYS A 223 -23.37 -5.43 -22.61
CA LYS A 223 -24.42 -4.59 -22.01
C LYS A 223 -24.43 -3.16 -22.56
N LYS A 224 -23.25 -2.57 -22.81
CA LYS A 224 -23.16 -1.25 -23.43
C LYS A 224 -23.67 -1.23 -24.88
N LYS A 225 -23.53 -2.35 -25.62
CA LYS A 225 -24.14 -2.47 -26.96
C LYS A 225 -25.66 -2.55 -26.89
N GLU A 226 -26.20 -3.29 -25.92
CA GLU A 226 -27.66 -3.40 -25.70
C GLU A 226 -28.29 -2.07 -25.27
N LEU A 227 -27.65 -1.36 -24.35
CA LEU A 227 -28.15 -0.12 -23.74
C LEU A 227 -27.98 1.13 -24.63
N GLY A 228 -27.23 1.03 -25.74
CA GLY A 228 -26.96 2.14 -26.64
C GLY A 228 -26.06 3.24 -26.06
N ARG A 229 -26.02 4.41 -26.71
CA ARG A 229 -25.08 5.51 -26.37
C ARG A 229 -25.33 6.17 -25.01
N LEU A 230 -26.58 6.22 -24.55
CA LEU A 230 -27.00 6.97 -23.35
C LEU A 230 -27.21 6.08 -22.12
N GLY A 231 -27.29 4.76 -22.29
CA GLY A 231 -27.55 3.86 -21.19
C GLY A 231 -26.30 3.59 -20.35
N GLN A 232 -26.45 3.70 -19.03
CA GLN A 232 -25.42 3.40 -18.05
C GLN A 232 -25.65 2.02 -17.46
N ILE A 233 -24.55 1.29 -17.21
CA ILE A 233 -24.62 -0.02 -16.57
C ILE A 233 -24.92 0.20 -15.09
N THR A 234 -26.02 -0.38 -14.60
CA THR A 234 -26.41 -0.26 -13.21
C THR A 234 -25.76 -1.34 -12.34
N PRO A 235 -25.69 -1.15 -11.01
CA PRO A 235 -25.27 -2.21 -10.10
C PRO A 235 -26.13 -3.48 -10.19
N ALA A 236 -27.42 -3.34 -10.53
CA ALA A 236 -28.33 -4.46 -10.72
C ALA A 236 -27.91 -5.32 -11.92
N ASP A 237 -27.50 -4.69 -13.03
CA ASP A 237 -26.99 -5.41 -14.20
C ASP A 237 -25.71 -6.19 -13.87
N MET A 238 -24.81 -5.57 -13.10
CA MET A 238 -23.58 -6.23 -12.66
C MET A 238 -23.84 -7.40 -11.72
N SER A 239 -24.92 -7.37 -10.93
CA SER A 239 -25.29 -8.47 -10.04
C SER A 239 -25.62 -9.76 -10.81
N ILE A 240 -26.22 -9.62 -12.01
CA ILE A 240 -26.54 -10.74 -12.89
C ILE A 240 -25.24 -11.40 -13.35
N PHE A 241 -24.28 -10.59 -13.81
CA PHE A 241 -22.94 -11.07 -14.18
C PHE A 241 -22.27 -11.82 -13.03
N TYR A 242 -22.24 -11.25 -11.82
CA TYR A 242 -21.59 -11.89 -10.68
C TYR A 242 -22.24 -13.25 -10.35
N LYS A 243 -23.57 -13.32 -10.37
CA LYS A 243 -24.29 -14.58 -10.15
C LYS A 243 -23.96 -15.62 -11.21
N GLN A 244 -23.99 -15.24 -12.50
CA GLN A 244 -23.70 -16.14 -13.61
C GLN A 244 -22.25 -16.65 -13.54
N PHE A 245 -21.29 -15.76 -13.36
CA PHE A 245 -19.87 -16.12 -13.24
C PHE A 245 -19.62 -17.10 -12.09
N LEU A 246 -20.20 -16.84 -10.91
CA LEU A 246 -20.06 -17.73 -9.76
C LEU A 246 -20.71 -19.09 -9.99
N ASN A 247 -21.89 -19.13 -10.63
CA ASN A 247 -22.57 -20.38 -10.97
C ASN A 247 -21.74 -21.22 -11.94
N GLU A 248 -21.18 -20.61 -13.00
CA GLU A 248 -20.31 -21.28 -13.96
C GLU A 248 -19.04 -21.83 -13.30
N ARG A 249 -18.49 -21.10 -12.31
CA ARG A 249 -17.27 -21.49 -11.60
C ARG A 249 -17.51 -22.35 -10.36
N ALA A 250 -18.76 -22.65 -10.01
CA ALA A 250 -19.10 -23.34 -8.76
C ALA A 250 -18.43 -24.72 -8.62
N ALA A 251 -18.23 -25.46 -9.72
CA ALA A 251 -17.52 -26.73 -9.70
C ALA A 251 -16.02 -26.54 -9.40
N SER A 252 -15.37 -25.63 -10.12
CA SER A 252 -13.94 -25.31 -9.93
C SER A 252 -13.65 -24.73 -8.54
N LEU A 253 -14.53 -23.89 -8.01
CA LEU A 253 -14.39 -23.33 -6.65
C LEU A 253 -14.56 -24.42 -5.57
N ARG A 254 -15.49 -25.37 -5.77
CA ARG A 254 -15.64 -26.53 -4.88
C ARG A 254 -14.41 -27.42 -4.90
N GLU A 255 -13.87 -27.71 -6.08
CA GLU A 255 -12.64 -28.49 -6.23
C GLU A 255 -11.46 -27.81 -5.53
N TYR A 256 -11.28 -26.50 -5.76
CA TYR A 256 -10.28 -25.71 -5.07
C TYR A 256 -10.44 -25.77 -3.54
N ASN A 257 -11.66 -25.59 -3.01
CA ASN A 257 -11.88 -25.64 -1.57
C ASN A 257 -11.54 -27.02 -1.00
N ASN A 258 -11.97 -28.10 -1.67
CA ASN A 258 -11.65 -29.46 -1.26
C ASN A 258 -10.13 -29.71 -1.25
N GLU A 259 -9.43 -29.26 -2.30
CA GLU A 259 -7.99 -29.40 -2.39
C GLU A 259 -7.27 -28.54 -1.34
N TRP A 260 -7.76 -27.32 -1.10
CA TRP A 260 -7.25 -26.41 -0.08
C TRP A 260 -7.35 -27.03 1.31
N TYR A 261 -8.52 -27.58 1.69
CA TYR A 261 -8.68 -28.30 2.95
C TYR A 261 -7.74 -29.49 3.01
N ARG A 262 -7.69 -30.34 1.97
CA ARG A 262 -6.81 -31.51 1.92
C ARG A 262 -5.34 -31.15 2.16
N LYS A 263 -4.83 -30.11 1.49
CA LYS A 263 -3.43 -29.66 1.65
C LYS A 263 -3.18 -29.02 3.02
N ASN A 264 -4.15 -28.32 3.61
CA ASN A 264 -3.99 -27.78 4.97
C ASN A 264 -4.02 -28.88 6.03
N PHE A 265 -4.94 -29.85 5.90
CA PHE A 265 -5.00 -31.00 6.80
C PHE A 265 -3.73 -31.86 6.75
N SER A 266 -3.13 -32.03 5.57
CA SER A 266 -1.87 -32.78 5.46
C SER A 266 -0.69 -32.10 6.17
N LEU A 267 -0.77 -30.80 6.45
CA LEU A 267 0.24 -30.03 7.18
C LEU A 267 0.10 -30.14 8.70
N LEU A 268 -1.02 -30.65 9.25
CA LEU A 268 -1.22 -30.73 10.70
C LEU A 268 -0.22 -31.68 11.39
N GLY A 269 0.00 -32.86 10.83
CA GLY A 269 0.96 -33.83 11.36
C GLY A 269 2.40 -33.28 11.41
N PRO A 270 2.94 -32.76 10.27
CA PRO A 270 4.20 -32.04 10.25
C PRO A 270 4.26 -30.86 11.23
N ALA A 271 3.19 -30.08 11.37
CA ALA A 271 3.12 -28.95 12.29
C ALA A 271 3.31 -29.39 13.74
N ILE A 272 2.62 -30.44 14.17
CA ILE A 272 2.74 -30.99 15.53
C ILE A 272 4.18 -31.45 15.80
N ARG A 273 4.79 -32.16 14.84
CA ARG A 273 6.19 -32.62 14.98
C ARG A 273 7.18 -31.46 15.08
N VAL A 274 7.03 -30.45 14.25
CA VAL A 274 7.89 -29.25 14.29
C VAL A 274 7.72 -28.49 15.59
N ASN A 275 6.48 -28.30 16.06
CA ASN A 275 6.22 -27.66 17.35
C ASN A 275 6.84 -28.43 18.51
N TRP A 276 6.81 -29.77 18.48
CA TRP A 276 7.49 -30.60 19.48
C TRP A 276 9.01 -30.42 19.44
N ILE A 277 9.62 -30.39 18.25
CA ILE A 277 11.07 -30.13 18.09
C ILE A 277 11.44 -28.76 18.66
N ARG A 278 10.66 -27.72 18.34
CA ARG A 278 10.87 -26.35 18.85
C ARG A 278 10.70 -26.28 20.36
N PHE A 279 9.68 -26.93 20.90
CA PHE A 279 9.44 -27.03 22.34
C PHE A 279 10.63 -27.68 23.05
N ARG A 280 11.14 -28.81 22.55
CA ARG A 280 12.33 -29.47 23.12
C ARG A 280 13.59 -28.61 23.09
N ARG A 281 13.74 -27.69 22.13
CA ARG A 281 14.88 -26.76 22.12
C ARG A 281 14.81 -25.72 23.24
N LEU A 282 13.61 -25.34 23.67
CA LEU A 282 13.45 -24.39 24.79
C LEU A 282 13.97 -24.96 26.10
N PHE A 283 13.83 -26.28 26.32
CA PHE A 283 14.37 -26.96 27.52
C PHE A 283 15.87 -27.29 27.44
N LYS A 284 16.51 -27.07 26.29
CA LYS A 284 17.95 -27.27 26.09
C LYS A 284 18.75 -25.96 26.17
N ARG A 285 18.07 -24.82 26.32
CA ARG A 285 18.64 -23.51 26.64
C ARG A 285 18.58 -23.29 28.14
#